data_AF-A0A1C5KQV8-F1
#
_entry.id   AF-A0A1C5KQV8-F1
#
_cell.length_a   1.000
_cell.length_b   1.000
_cell.length_c   1.000
_cell.angle_alpha   90.00
_cell.angle_beta   90.00
_cell.angle_gamma   90.00
#
_symmetry.space_group_name_H-M   'P 1'
#
loop_
_entity.id
_entity.type
_entity.pdbx_description
1 polymer ?
#
loop_
_entity_poly.entity_id
_entity_poly.type
_entity_poly.pdbx_seq_one_letter_code
_entity_poly.pdbx_strand_id
1 'polypeptide(L)'
;MEKGSIFDDALDDKEYEGNLIYLLKSGSEFIRNNSKVRFVKEAQYRVDKPDYAERAVTEALVNALIHRDYIVLGSEIHIDMFDDRVEITSPGGMFGGGSIQEYDIYSIRSMRRNPVIADLFHRMKYMERRGSGLRKIVSETEKLPGYTAAYKPEFSSTATDFRVILKNVNYIMCGASAHDTAHDAAHDTSVISKQNLLLEFCADPKSRDEMQAYIDVSSRSHFSKYYLKPLLSSGKLEMMFPDKPKSKKQKYTTVHSK
;
A
#
# COMPACT_ATOMS: atom_id res chain seq x y z
N MET A 1 29.82 4.70 -12.40
CA MET A 1 29.55 5.92 -11.63
C MET A 1 28.32 6.57 -12.24
N GLU A 2 27.13 6.14 -11.82
CA GLU A 2 25.90 6.88 -12.10
C GLU A 2 25.58 7.70 -10.87
N LYS A 3 25.31 8.98 -11.13
CA LYS A 3 25.03 10.01 -10.14
C LYS A 3 23.78 9.62 -9.37
N GLY A 4 23.94 9.29 -8.10
CA GLY A 4 22.86 9.40 -7.13
C GLY A 4 22.41 10.86 -7.10
N SER A 5 21.21 11.11 -7.59
CA SER A 5 20.51 12.36 -7.37
C SER A 5 20.15 12.43 -5.89
N ILE A 6 21.06 13.03 -5.13
CA ILE A 6 20.81 13.78 -3.90
C ILE A 6 19.65 14.74 -4.20
N PHE A 7 18.69 14.87 -3.27
CA PHE A 7 17.40 15.59 -3.31
C PHE A 7 16.17 14.69 -3.47
N ASP A 8 15.88 13.91 -2.43
CA ASP A 8 14.51 13.78 -1.94
C ASP A 8 14.55 14.40 -0.53
N ASP A 9 14.42 15.72 -0.46
CA ASP A 9 14.37 16.40 0.85
C ASP A 9 13.08 15.96 1.55
N ALA A 10 13.19 15.55 2.82
CA ALA A 10 12.03 15.17 3.61
C ALA A 10 11.04 16.35 3.67
N LEU A 11 9.77 16.09 3.34
CA LEU A 11 8.72 17.13 3.30
C LEU A 11 8.42 17.71 4.70
N ASP A 12 8.58 16.91 5.74
CA ASP A 12 8.45 17.28 7.14
C ASP A 12 9.48 16.47 7.94
N ASP A 13 10.34 17.15 8.70
CA ASP A 13 11.34 16.55 9.57
C ASP A 13 11.22 17.16 10.97
N LYS A 14 11.16 16.29 11.98
CA LYS A 14 10.93 16.67 13.38
C LYS A 14 11.66 15.71 14.32
N GLU A 15 12.50 16.28 15.16
CA GLU A 15 13.13 15.60 16.29
C GLU A 15 12.33 15.87 17.57
N TYR A 16 12.09 14.82 18.35
CA TYR A 16 11.36 14.92 19.61
C TYR A 16 12.22 14.38 20.76
N GLU A 17 12.42 15.21 21.77
CA GLU A 17 13.10 14.84 23.00
C GLU A 17 12.17 14.98 24.21
N GLY A 18 12.25 14.04 25.16
CA GLY A 18 11.49 14.12 26.39
C GLY A 18 11.18 12.77 27.02
N ASN A 19 10.11 12.73 27.82
CA ASN A 19 9.69 11.50 28.48
C ASN A 19 8.98 10.54 27.50
N LEU A 20 8.99 9.24 27.80
CA LEU A 20 8.45 8.19 26.93
C LEU A 20 6.98 8.40 26.52
N ILE A 21 6.18 9.05 27.37
CA ILE A 21 4.77 9.32 27.09
C ILE A 21 4.62 10.48 26.11
N TYR A 22 5.45 11.51 26.26
CA TYR A 22 5.55 12.59 25.29
C TYR A 22 6.03 12.06 23.93
N LEU A 23 7.03 11.18 23.89
CA LEU A 23 7.52 10.58 22.65
C LEU A 23 6.45 9.72 21.96
N LEU A 24 5.71 8.90 22.72
CA LEU A 24 4.60 8.11 22.18
C LEU A 24 3.54 9.01 21.54
N LYS A 25 3.12 10.07 22.23
CA LYS A 25 2.10 11.00 21.74
C LYS A 25 2.58 11.74 20.51
N SER A 26 3.79 12.30 20.57
CA SER A 26 4.38 13.08 19.48
C SER A 26 4.59 12.23 18.23
N GLY A 27 5.08 10.99 18.36
CA GLY A 27 5.18 10.06 17.24
C GLY A 27 3.82 9.67 16.66
N SER A 28 2.81 9.47 17.50
CA SER A 28 1.44 9.18 17.05
C SER A 28 0.81 10.37 16.33
N GLU A 29 1.03 11.59 16.83
CA GLU A 29 0.56 12.84 16.23
C GLU A 29 1.29 13.13 14.92
N PHE A 30 2.60 12.90 14.85
CA PHE A 30 3.39 13.05 13.63
C PHE A 30 2.85 12.16 12.51
N ILE A 31 2.65 10.86 12.79
CA ILE A 31 2.07 9.94 11.81
C ILE A 31 0.66 10.37 11.43
N ARG A 32 -0.18 10.76 12.40
CA ARG A 32 -1.54 11.22 12.15
C ARG A 32 -1.59 12.47 11.26
N ASN A 33 -0.73 13.46 11.52
CA ASN A 33 -0.72 14.74 10.82
C ASN A 33 -0.18 14.61 9.39
N ASN A 34 0.77 13.68 9.18
CA ASN A 34 1.35 13.39 7.87
C ASN A 34 0.62 12.26 7.11
N SER A 35 -0.36 11.60 7.73
CA SER A 35 -1.25 10.63 7.07
C SER A 35 -2.49 11.31 6.51
N LYS A 36 -3.02 10.80 5.40
CA LYS A 36 -4.28 11.31 4.85
C LYS A 36 -5.43 10.48 5.42
N VAL A 37 -6.51 11.17 5.80
CA VAL A 37 -7.80 10.50 6.06
C VAL A 37 -8.70 10.83 4.89
N ARG A 38 -8.81 9.90 3.94
CA ARG A 38 -9.79 10.03 2.85
C ARG A 38 -11.17 9.75 3.41
N PHE A 39 -12.21 10.24 2.77
CA PHE A 39 -13.57 9.90 3.14
C PHE A 39 -14.38 9.59 1.89
N VAL A 40 -15.25 8.60 2.01
CA VAL A 40 -16.24 8.26 1.00
C VAL A 40 -17.60 8.65 1.54
N LYS A 41 -18.39 9.38 0.74
CA LYS A 41 -19.78 9.68 1.06
C LYS A 41 -20.62 8.52 0.53
N GLU A 42 -21.17 7.70 1.43
CA GLU A 42 -22.20 6.74 1.08
C GLU A 42 -23.57 7.43 1.02
N ALA A 43 -24.60 6.72 0.55
CA ALA A 43 -25.93 7.28 0.32
C ALA A 43 -26.60 7.90 1.56
N GLN A 44 -26.16 7.52 2.77
CA GLN A 44 -26.75 7.98 4.04
C GLN A 44 -25.75 8.57 5.04
N TYR A 45 -24.44 8.26 4.94
CA TYR A 45 -23.44 8.74 5.89
C TYR A 45 -22.04 8.76 5.27
N ARG A 46 -21.12 9.46 5.94
CA ARG A 46 -19.71 9.56 5.56
C ARG A 46 -18.92 8.45 6.24
N VAL A 47 -18.09 7.74 5.47
CA VAL A 47 -17.16 6.73 5.96
C VAL A 47 -15.74 7.26 5.78
N ASP A 48 -15.02 7.43 6.89
CA ASP A 48 -13.60 7.78 6.86
C ASP A 48 -12.75 6.54 6.57
N LYS A 49 -11.78 6.70 5.68
CA LYS A 49 -10.78 5.72 5.26
C LYS A 49 -9.40 6.25 5.66
N PRO A 50 -8.92 5.92 6.87
CA PRO A 50 -7.59 6.30 7.29
C PRO A 50 -6.53 5.45 6.57
N ASP A 51 -5.36 6.04 6.29
CA ASP A 51 -4.23 5.35 5.65
C ASP A 51 -3.65 4.24 6.53
N TYR A 52 -3.71 4.40 7.85
CA TYR A 52 -3.23 3.45 8.85
C TYR A 52 -4.21 3.31 10.01
N ALA A 53 -4.24 2.13 10.62
CA ALA A 53 -5.03 1.90 11.82
C ALA A 53 -4.32 2.55 13.01
N GLU A 54 -4.96 3.52 13.67
CA GLU A 54 -4.37 4.23 14.81
C GLU A 54 -3.91 3.28 15.92
N ARG A 55 -4.67 2.20 16.15
CA ARG A 55 -4.34 1.15 17.10
C ARG A 55 -3.07 0.37 16.69
N ALA A 56 -2.92 0.08 15.40
CA ALA A 56 -1.72 -0.60 14.89
C ALA A 56 -0.48 0.29 15.01
N VAL A 57 -0.60 1.58 14.67
CA VAL A 57 0.47 2.57 14.84
C VAL A 57 0.89 2.70 16.31
N THR A 58 -0.09 2.85 17.21
CA THR A 58 0.17 2.95 18.66
C THR A 58 0.91 1.72 19.16
N GLU A 59 0.46 0.52 18.79
CA GLU A 59 1.09 -0.73 19.21
C GLU A 59 2.52 -0.86 18.65
N ALA A 60 2.77 -0.43 17.41
CA ALA A 60 4.10 -0.43 16.83
C ALA A 60 5.06 0.54 17.56
N LEU A 61 4.61 1.76 17.87
CA LEU A 61 5.39 2.74 18.64
C LEU A 61 5.67 2.28 20.07
N VAL A 62 4.67 1.70 20.74
CA VAL A 62 4.82 1.14 22.08
C VAL A 62 5.84 -0.01 22.06
N ASN A 63 5.79 -0.88 21.06
CA ASN A 63 6.77 -1.96 20.91
C ASN A 63 8.18 -1.42 20.65
N ALA A 64 8.31 -0.40 19.80
CA ALA A 64 9.58 0.28 19.58
C ALA A 64 10.17 0.82 20.90
N LEU A 65 9.38 1.56 21.69
CA LEU A 65 9.84 2.13 22.97
C LEU A 65 10.20 1.07 24.01
N ILE A 66 9.48 -0.05 24.05
CA ILE A 66 9.64 -1.07 25.10
C ILE A 66 10.75 -2.08 24.77
N HIS A 67 10.93 -2.39 23.49
CA HIS A 67 11.93 -3.36 23.05
C HIS A 67 13.25 -2.71 22.62
N ARG A 68 13.32 -1.37 22.62
CA ARG A 68 14.54 -0.61 22.31
C ARG A 68 15.73 -1.00 23.17
N ASP A 69 16.90 -1.07 22.54
CA ASP A 69 18.18 -1.15 23.21
C ASP A 69 18.63 0.23 23.73
N TYR A 70 18.42 0.49 25.01
CA TYR A 70 18.82 1.75 25.65
C TYR A 70 20.32 1.83 25.97
N ILE A 71 21.09 0.76 25.75
CA ILE A 71 22.54 0.75 26.00
C ILE A 71 23.30 1.44 24.85
N VAL A 72 22.75 1.40 23.63
CA VAL A 72 23.34 2.04 22.45
C VAL A 72 23.15 3.55 22.54
N LEU A 73 24.17 4.25 23.06
CA LEU A 73 24.20 5.70 23.18
C LEU A 73 24.15 6.38 21.79
N GLY A 74 23.38 7.46 21.69
CA GLY A 74 23.20 8.20 20.44
C GLY A 74 22.32 7.53 19.38
N SER A 75 21.69 6.39 19.70
CA SER A 75 20.67 5.80 18.84
C SER A 75 19.29 6.42 19.10
N GLU A 76 18.37 6.32 18.15
CA GLU A 76 17.02 6.85 18.27
C GLU A 76 16.02 5.96 17.53
N ILE A 77 14.73 6.16 17.79
CA ILE A 77 13.68 5.48 17.02
C ILE A 77 13.38 6.35 15.82
N HIS A 78 13.58 5.82 14.62
CA HIS A 78 13.26 6.52 13.38
C HIS A 78 11.84 6.18 12.92
N ILE A 79 11.11 7.21 12.48
CA ILE A 79 9.80 7.07 11.84
C ILE A 79 9.91 7.67 10.45
N ASP A 80 10.09 6.80 9.46
CA ASP A 80 10.22 7.20 8.07
C ASP A 80 8.86 7.05 7.37
N MET A 81 8.30 8.16 6.90
CA MET A 81 7.03 8.17 6.19
C MET A 81 7.25 8.35 4.69
N PHE A 82 6.79 7.36 3.92
CA PHE A 82 6.76 7.39 2.46
C PHE A 82 5.30 7.50 2.01
N ASP A 83 5.09 7.82 0.73
CA ASP A 83 3.74 7.88 0.17
C ASP A 83 2.96 6.55 0.33
N ASP A 84 3.68 5.42 0.27
CA ASP A 84 3.12 4.07 0.25
C ASP A 84 3.20 3.33 1.59
N ARG A 85 4.00 3.81 2.56
CA ARG A 85 4.22 3.10 3.83
C ARG A 85 4.84 4.00 4.91
N VAL A 86 4.66 3.58 6.16
CA VAL A 86 5.41 4.08 7.32
C VAL A 86 6.34 2.97 7.79
N GLU A 87 7.61 3.32 8.00
CA GLU A 87 8.61 2.45 8.60
C GLU A 87 8.96 2.98 10.00
N ILE A 88 8.84 2.12 11.02
CA ILE A 88 9.26 2.42 12.38
C ILE A 88 10.46 1.54 12.69
N THR A 89 11.64 2.15 12.82
CA THR A 89 12.89 1.44 13.13
C THR A 89 13.30 1.73 14.55
N SER A 90 13.42 0.68 15.37
CA SER A 90 13.90 0.75 16.74
C SER A 90 15.29 0.13 16.85
N PRO A 91 16.21 0.77 17.59
CA PRO A 91 17.48 0.17 17.97
C PRO A 91 17.25 -1.07 18.82
N GLY A 92 18.05 -2.11 18.60
CA GLY A 92 17.95 -3.43 19.20
C GLY A 92 17.25 -4.43 18.29
N GLY A 93 17.98 -5.48 17.90
CA GLY A 93 17.41 -6.64 17.20
C GLY A 93 16.49 -7.50 18.07
N MET A 94 16.13 -8.69 17.56
CA MET A 94 15.31 -9.66 18.29
C MET A 94 15.95 -10.06 19.64
N PHE A 95 15.16 -10.00 20.70
CA PHE A 95 15.63 -10.34 22.04
C PHE A 95 15.87 -11.86 22.15
N GLY A 96 17.09 -12.26 22.53
CA GLY A 96 17.51 -13.67 22.55
C GLY A 96 18.26 -14.15 21.30
N GLY A 97 18.48 -13.26 20.32
CA GLY A 97 19.15 -13.59 19.06
C GLY A 97 18.18 -14.09 17.99
N GLY A 98 18.71 -14.36 16.79
CA GLY A 98 17.92 -14.73 15.60
C GLY A 98 17.30 -13.53 14.89
N SER A 99 16.51 -13.83 13.85
CA SER A 99 15.81 -12.82 13.06
C SER A 99 14.29 -13.05 13.09
N ILE A 100 13.47 -12.00 13.17
CA ILE A 100 11.99 -12.13 13.20
C ILE A 100 11.46 -12.86 11.97
N GLN A 101 12.22 -12.81 10.87
CA GLN A 101 11.96 -13.48 9.61
C GLN A 101 11.98 -15.02 9.74
N GLU A 102 12.65 -15.56 10.76
CA GLU A 102 12.71 -17.00 11.03
C GLU A 102 11.54 -17.52 11.87
N TYR A 103 10.73 -16.60 12.44
CA TYR A 103 9.64 -16.95 13.35
C TYR A 103 8.27 -16.71 12.72
N ASP A 104 7.32 -17.59 13.05
CA ASP A 104 5.92 -17.30 12.81
C ASP A 104 5.42 -16.29 13.85
N ILE A 105 4.96 -15.14 13.35
CA ILE A 105 4.45 -14.00 14.12
C ILE A 105 3.28 -14.41 15.03
N TYR A 106 2.52 -15.46 14.68
CA TYR A 106 1.40 -15.93 15.50
C TYR A 106 1.83 -16.83 16.65
N SER A 107 3.00 -17.46 16.60
CA SER A 107 3.50 -18.39 17.61
C SER A 107 4.65 -17.84 18.46
N ILE A 108 5.16 -16.65 18.11
CA ILE A 108 6.29 -16.05 18.81
C ILE A 108 5.96 -15.68 20.27
N ARG A 109 6.85 -16.05 21.19
CA ARG A 109 6.77 -15.63 22.59
C ARG A 109 7.29 -14.20 22.72
N SER A 110 6.45 -13.29 23.17
CA SER A 110 6.88 -11.92 23.50
C SER A 110 7.79 -11.92 24.73
N MET A 111 9.08 -11.62 24.52
CA MET A 111 10.06 -11.39 25.58
C MET A 111 10.39 -9.90 25.67
N ARG A 112 10.22 -9.34 26.86
CA ARG A 112 10.37 -7.90 27.11
C ARG A 112 11.81 -7.58 27.47
N ARG A 113 12.47 -6.74 26.65
CA ARG A 113 13.83 -6.25 26.94
C ARG A 113 13.83 -5.31 28.15
N ASN A 114 12.85 -4.40 28.22
CA ASN A 114 12.73 -3.42 29.30
C ASN A 114 11.45 -3.67 30.13
N PRO A 115 11.48 -4.55 31.15
CA PRO A 115 10.28 -4.93 31.91
C PRO A 115 9.68 -3.78 32.71
N VAL A 116 10.50 -2.85 33.21
CA VAL A 116 10.03 -1.66 33.97
C VAL A 116 9.23 -0.72 33.07
N ILE A 117 9.75 -0.44 31.87
CA ILE A 117 9.04 0.36 30.87
C ILE A 117 7.75 -0.34 30.47
N ALA A 118 7.80 -1.65 30.18
CA ALA A 118 6.61 -2.40 29.83
C ALA A 118 5.52 -2.36 30.92
N ASP A 119 5.90 -2.44 32.20
CA ASP A 119 4.94 -2.35 33.31
C ASP A 119 4.29 -0.97 33.40
N LEU A 120 5.07 0.10 33.17
CA LEU A 120 4.54 1.46 33.08
C LEU A 120 3.48 1.59 31.98
N PHE A 121 3.80 1.20 30.74
CA PHE A 121 2.87 1.27 29.62
C PHE A 121 1.63 0.39 29.83
N HIS A 122 1.78 -0.77 30.48
CA HIS A 122 0.64 -1.61 30.85
C HIS A 122 -0.28 -0.94 31.85
N ARG A 123 0.26 -0.37 32.94
CA ARG A 123 -0.54 0.34 33.96
C ARG A 123 -1.26 1.56 33.40
N MET A 124 -0.63 2.23 32.43
CA MET A 124 -1.21 3.36 31.71
C MET A 124 -2.22 2.94 30.62
N LYS A 125 -2.49 1.65 30.46
CA LYS A 125 -3.42 1.08 29.46
C LYS A 125 -3.02 1.33 28.00
N TYR A 126 -1.74 1.59 27.74
CA TYR A 126 -1.19 1.66 26.38
C TYR A 126 -0.80 0.28 25.82
N MET A 127 -0.72 -0.76 26.65
CA MET A 127 -0.40 -2.12 26.23
C MET A 127 -1.13 -3.19 27.04
N GLU A 128 -1.44 -4.32 26.40
CA GLU A 128 -1.91 -5.55 27.03
C GLU A 128 -0.76 -6.50 27.39
N ARG A 129 -0.85 -7.19 28.53
CA ARG A 129 0.20 -8.11 29.01
C ARG A 129 0.36 -9.41 28.22
N ARG A 130 -0.49 -9.67 27.21
CA ARG A 130 -0.63 -11.00 26.58
C ARG A 130 0.40 -11.32 25.48
N GLY A 131 1.35 -10.42 25.20
CA GLY A 131 2.40 -10.68 24.21
C GLY A 131 1.88 -10.79 22.78
N SER A 132 0.72 -10.20 22.50
CA SER A 132 0.01 -10.27 21.22
C SER A 132 0.27 -9.07 20.31
N GLY A 133 1.29 -8.25 20.59
CA GLY A 133 1.46 -6.94 19.96
C GLY A 133 1.58 -7.02 18.43
N LEU A 134 2.45 -7.89 17.91
CA LEU A 134 2.59 -8.08 16.46
C LEU A 134 1.31 -8.59 15.81
N ARG A 135 0.62 -9.54 16.46
CA ARG A 135 -0.69 -10.03 16.01
C ARG A 135 -1.74 -8.93 15.99
N LYS A 136 -1.71 -8.03 16.97
CA LYS A 136 -2.64 -6.91 17.09
C LYS A 136 -2.43 -5.93 15.94
N ILE A 137 -1.19 -5.58 15.64
CA ILE A 137 -0.82 -4.74 14.49
C ILE A 137 -1.43 -5.30 13.21
N VAL A 138 -1.26 -6.60 12.95
CA VAL A 138 -1.86 -7.27 11.78
C VAL A 138 -3.39 -7.20 11.82
N SER A 139 -4.01 -7.63 12.92
CA SER A 139 -5.47 -7.70 13.04
C SER A 139 -6.17 -6.35 12.98
N GLU A 140 -5.53 -5.28 13.46
CA GLU A 140 -6.07 -3.92 13.40
C GLU A 140 -5.92 -3.34 11.99
N THR A 141 -4.86 -3.71 11.27
CA THR A 141 -4.66 -3.33 9.87
C THR A 141 -5.66 -4.06 8.95
N GLU A 142 -5.95 -5.33 9.23
CA GLU A 142 -6.95 -6.14 8.49
C GLU A 142 -8.38 -5.56 8.57
N LYS A 143 -8.69 -4.80 9.62
CA LYS A 143 -10.00 -4.15 9.80
C LYS A 143 -10.16 -2.89 8.96
N LEU A 144 -9.10 -2.38 8.34
CA LEU A 144 -9.17 -1.13 7.58
C LEU A 144 -9.98 -1.30 6.28
N PRO A 145 -10.79 -0.30 5.91
CA PRO A 145 -11.48 -0.29 4.63
C PRO A 145 -10.45 -0.12 3.49
N GLY A 146 -10.33 -1.12 2.62
CA GLY A 146 -9.33 -1.14 1.54
C GLY A 146 -8.14 -2.08 1.80
N TYR A 147 -8.12 -2.77 2.94
CA TYR A 147 -7.13 -3.79 3.20
C TYR A 147 -7.19 -4.93 2.18
N THR A 148 -6.02 -5.37 1.75
CA THR A 148 -5.79 -6.59 0.98
C THR A 148 -4.56 -7.29 1.55
N ALA A 149 -4.37 -8.58 1.27
CA ALA A 149 -3.20 -9.32 1.75
C ALA A 149 -1.84 -8.69 1.35
N ALA A 150 -1.81 -7.87 0.30
CA ALA A 150 -0.63 -7.11 -0.12
C ALA A 150 -0.22 -6.01 0.89
N TYR A 151 -1.18 -5.49 1.66
CA TYR A 151 -0.99 -4.46 2.68
C TYR A 151 -0.75 -5.03 4.08
N LYS A 152 -0.54 -6.34 4.19
CA LYS A 152 -0.18 -6.97 5.46
C LYS A 152 1.08 -6.30 6.04
N PRO A 153 1.08 -5.90 7.33
CA PRO A 153 2.27 -5.37 7.98
C PRO A 153 3.46 -6.32 7.88
N GLU A 154 4.63 -5.76 7.59
CA GLU A 154 5.88 -6.52 7.49
C GLU A 154 6.76 -6.20 8.69
N PHE A 155 7.49 -7.21 9.15
CA PHE A 155 8.40 -7.11 10.27
C PHE A 155 9.75 -7.64 9.83
N SER A 156 10.80 -6.87 10.08
CA SER A 156 12.17 -7.29 9.80
C SER A 156 13.06 -6.92 10.97
N SER A 157 14.08 -7.73 11.22
CA SER A 157 15.07 -7.44 12.24
C SER A 157 16.46 -7.81 11.75
N THR A 158 17.43 -7.00 12.14
CA THR A 158 18.85 -7.29 12.04
C THR A 158 19.38 -7.61 13.44
N ALA A 159 20.70 -7.80 13.57
CA ALA A 159 21.33 -7.92 14.89
C ALA A 159 21.17 -6.63 15.71
N THR A 160 21.10 -5.48 15.04
CA THR A 160 21.14 -4.15 15.65
C THR A 160 19.80 -3.44 15.68
N ASP A 161 18.84 -3.82 14.83
CA ASP A 161 17.61 -3.05 14.62
C ASP A 161 16.39 -3.95 14.46
N PHE A 162 15.24 -3.41 14.84
CA PHE A 162 13.93 -4.01 14.57
C PHE A 162 13.06 -2.99 13.84
N ARG A 163 12.51 -3.40 12.69
CA ARG A 163 11.72 -2.55 11.81
C ARG A 163 10.31 -3.10 11.63
N VAL A 164 9.33 -2.22 11.81
CA VAL A 164 7.91 -2.46 11.49
C VAL A 164 7.56 -1.62 10.27
N ILE A 165 6.97 -2.25 9.25
CA ILE A 165 6.52 -1.58 8.04
C ILE A 165 4.99 -1.68 7.98
N LEU A 166 4.33 -0.52 8.02
CA LEU A 166 2.88 -0.38 7.83
C LEU A 166 2.63 0.19 6.44
N LYS A 167 1.97 -0.58 5.56
CA LYS A 167 1.64 -0.11 4.21
C LYS A 167 0.38 0.74 4.22
N ASN A 168 0.37 1.80 3.42
CA ASN A 168 -0.78 2.68 3.25
C ASN A 168 -1.84 1.95 2.43
N VAL A 169 -2.98 1.61 3.07
CA VAL A 169 -4.07 0.86 2.42
C VAL A 169 -4.80 1.67 1.33
N ASN A 170 -4.63 2.99 1.33
CA ASN A 170 -5.22 3.90 0.34
C ASN A 170 -4.20 4.40 -0.69
N TYR A 171 -2.96 3.90 -0.65
CA TYR A 171 -1.97 4.30 -1.61
C TYR A 171 -2.29 3.73 -2.99
N ILE A 172 -2.36 4.62 -3.96
CA ILE A 172 -2.60 4.29 -5.36
C ILE A 172 -1.39 4.86 -6.08
N MET A 173 -0.52 3.98 -6.56
CA MET A 173 0.68 4.34 -7.33
C MET A 173 0.30 5.39 -8.37
N CYS A 174 0.96 6.55 -8.35
CA CYS A 174 0.72 7.60 -9.32
C CYS A 174 1.01 7.05 -10.73
N GLY A 175 -0.07 6.69 -11.42
CA GLY A 175 -0.08 5.80 -12.59
C GLY A 175 -1.44 5.10 -12.74
N ALA A 176 -2.12 4.84 -11.62
CA ALA A 176 -3.53 4.51 -11.55
C ALA A 176 -4.29 5.73 -11.01
N SER A 177 -5.02 6.42 -11.88
CA SER A 177 -5.89 7.53 -11.49
C SER A 177 -6.97 7.00 -10.54
N ALA A 178 -6.85 7.38 -9.27
CA ALA A 178 -7.80 7.14 -8.18
C ALA A 178 -9.12 7.91 -8.39
N HIS A 179 -9.91 7.51 -9.40
CA HIS A 179 -11.26 7.99 -9.57
C HIS A 179 -12.32 6.89 -9.70
N ASP A 180 -11.96 5.61 -9.56
CA ASP A 180 -12.91 4.50 -9.59
C ASP A 180 -12.40 3.37 -8.71
N THR A 181 -13.05 3.09 -7.57
CA THR A 181 -12.86 1.81 -6.84
C THR A 181 -14.14 1.31 -6.17
N ALA A 182 -15.29 1.91 -6.52
CA ALA A 182 -16.59 1.28 -6.33
C ALA A 182 -17.12 0.66 -7.65
N HIS A 183 -16.47 0.93 -8.78
CA HIS A 183 -16.81 0.34 -10.08
C HIS A 183 -15.98 -0.91 -10.43
N ASP A 184 -14.78 -1.14 -9.90
CA ASP A 184 -13.82 -2.07 -10.53
C ASP A 184 -14.09 -3.58 -10.44
N ALA A 185 -14.78 -4.09 -9.41
CA ALA A 185 -15.16 -5.51 -9.42
C ALA A 185 -16.23 -5.82 -10.50
N ALA A 186 -17.07 -4.84 -10.84
CA ALA A 186 -18.00 -4.91 -11.96
C ALA A 186 -17.38 -4.42 -13.29
N HIS A 187 -16.40 -3.51 -13.22
CA HIS A 187 -15.74 -2.92 -14.38
C HIS A 187 -14.75 -3.89 -15.03
N ASP A 188 -14.04 -4.73 -14.28
CA ASP A 188 -13.18 -5.77 -14.89
C ASP A 188 -14.00 -6.84 -15.62
N THR A 189 -15.14 -7.26 -15.06
CA THR A 189 -16.06 -8.17 -15.76
C THR A 189 -16.69 -7.50 -17.00
N SER A 190 -17.02 -6.21 -16.91
CA SER A 190 -17.53 -5.38 -18.02
C SER A 190 -16.49 -5.13 -19.12
N VAL A 191 -15.22 -4.89 -18.77
CA VAL A 191 -14.15 -4.64 -19.73
C VAL A 191 -13.78 -5.93 -20.44
N ILE A 192 -13.65 -7.04 -19.72
CA ILE A 192 -13.35 -8.36 -20.32
C ILE A 192 -14.49 -8.79 -21.26
N SER A 193 -15.75 -8.63 -20.85
CA SER A 193 -16.90 -8.95 -21.72
C SER A 193 -16.96 -8.09 -22.97
N LYS A 194 -16.75 -6.77 -22.85
CA LYS A 194 -16.66 -5.86 -24.00
C LYS A 194 -15.45 -6.14 -24.90
N GLN A 195 -14.31 -6.56 -24.35
CA GLN A 195 -13.16 -7.01 -25.13
C GLN A 195 -13.49 -8.27 -25.95
N ASN A 196 -14.22 -9.23 -25.38
CA ASN A 196 -14.67 -10.41 -26.12
C ASN A 196 -15.64 -10.04 -27.26
N LEU A 197 -16.59 -9.13 -27.00
CA LEU A 197 -17.49 -8.61 -28.04
C LEU A 197 -16.72 -7.93 -29.19
N LEU A 198 -15.64 -7.20 -28.88
CA LEU A 198 -14.78 -6.62 -29.92
C LEU A 198 -14.07 -7.67 -30.76
N LEU A 199 -13.62 -8.77 -30.15
CA LEU A 199 -12.97 -9.86 -30.88
C LEU A 199 -13.93 -10.55 -31.84
N GLU A 200 -15.19 -10.72 -31.46
CA GLU A 200 -16.24 -11.21 -32.37
C GLU A 200 -16.54 -10.20 -33.49
N PHE A 201 -16.66 -8.92 -33.15
CA PHE A 201 -16.99 -7.87 -34.10
C PHE A 201 -15.88 -7.57 -35.12
N CYS A 202 -14.63 -7.76 -34.71
CA CYS A 202 -13.44 -7.58 -35.56
C CYS A 202 -13.06 -8.86 -36.33
N ALA A 203 -13.95 -9.85 -36.43
CA ALA A 203 -13.80 -10.94 -37.39
C ALA A 203 -13.67 -10.40 -38.83
N ASP A 204 -14.33 -9.27 -39.13
CA ASP A 204 -14.09 -8.45 -40.31
C ASP A 204 -13.26 -7.20 -39.96
N PRO A 205 -12.45 -6.64 -40.88
CA PRO A 205 -11.67 -5.43 -40.61
C PRO A 205 -12.54 -4.20 -40.27
N LYS A 206 -12.45 -3.74 -39.01
CA LYS A 206 -13.18 -2.57 -38.50
C LYS A 206 -12.25 -1.40 -38.19
N SER A 207 -12.76 -0.20 -38.42
CA SER A 207 -12.12 1.03 -37.95
C SER A 207 -12.29 1.18 -36.43
N ARG A 208 -11.43 2.02 -35.85
CA ARG A 208 -11.54 2.42 -34.44
C ARG A 208 -12.92 3.00 -34.10
N ASP A 209 -13.48 3.81 -34.98
CA ASP A 209 -14.73 4.53 -34.72
C ASP A 209 -15.91 3.55 -34.70
N GLU A 210 -15.90 2.56 -35.61
CA GLU A 210 -16.89 1.47 -35.62
C GLU A 210 -16.81 0.60 -34.36
N MET A 211 -15.60 0.22 -33.92
CA MET A 211 -15.42 -0.55 -32.68
C MET A 211 -15.87 0.24 -31.45
N GLN A 212 -15.56 1.53 -31.40
CA GLN A 212 -15.91 2.39 -30.28
C GLN A 212 -17.43 2.54 -30.16
N ALA A 213 -18.13 2.70 -31.28
CA ALA A 213 -19.60 2.75 -31.32
C ALA A 213 -20.23 1.41 -30.92
N TYR A 214 -19.64 0.28 -31.32
CA TYR A 214 -20.19 -1.05 -31.06
C TYR A 214 -20.24 -1.40 -29.56
N ILE A 215 -19.22 -1.04 -28.78
CA ILE A 215 -19.20 -1.30 -27.33
C ILE A 215 -19.72 -0.14 -26.48
N ASP A 216 -20.35 0.86 -27.12
CA ASP A 216 -20.92 2.06 -26.51
C ASP A 216 -19.94 2.79 -25.58
N VAL A 217 -18.76 3.13 -26.11
CA VAL A 217 -17.74 3.89 -25.39
C VAL A 217 -17.62 5.28 -25.99
N SER A 218 -18.04 6.32 -25.27
CA SER A 218 -17.99 7.70 -25.78
C SER A 218 -16.56 8.28 -25.87
N SER A 219 -15.68 7.90 -24.95
CA SER A 219 -14.33 8.47 -24.88
C SER A 219 -13.32 7.72 -25.76
N ARG A 220 -12.80 8.42 -26.75
CA ARG A 220 -11.75 7.96 -27.68
C ARG A 220 -10.47 7.55 -26.96
N SER A 221 -10.08 8.30 -25.92
CA SER A 221 -8.90 8.01 -25.10
C SER A 221 -9.11 6.75 -24.25
N HIS A 222 -10.28 6.64 -23.62
CA HIS A 222 -10.67 5.49 -22.81
C HIS A 222 -10.71 4.20 -23.65
N PHE A 223 -11.36 4.25 -24.82
CA PHE A 223 -11.39 3.15 -25.78
C PHE A 223 -9.99 2.62 -26.09
N SER A 224 -9.05 3.52 -26.39
CA SER A 224 -7.69 3.12 -26.74
C SER A 224 -6.90 2.55 -25.58
N LYS A 225 -7.05 3.11 -24.37
CA LYS A 225 -6.28 2.68 -23.20
C LYS A 225 -6.72 1.30 -22.70
N TYR A 226 -8.03 1.06 -22.61
CA TYR A 226 -8.58 -0.11 -21.91
C TYR A 226 -9.07 -1.24 -22.82
N TYR A 227 -9.32 -0.98 -24.10
CA TYR A 227 -9.84 -2.00 -25.02
C TYR A 227 -8.86 -2.27 -26.17
N LEU A 228 -8.48 -1.24 -26.92
CA LEU A 228 -7.68 -1.43 -28.13
C LEU A 228 -6.23 -1.85 -27.84
N LYS A 229 -5.50 -1.08 -27.01
CA LYS A 229 -4.08 -1.35 -26.72
C LYS A 229 -3.87 -2.73 -26.06
N PRO A 230 -4.67 -3.15 -25.07
CA PRO A 230 -4.53 -4.49 -24.48
C PRO A 230 -4.72 -5.63 -25.48
N LEU A 231 -5.69 -5.50 -26.40
CA LEU A 231 -5.95 -6.51 -27.44
C LEU A 231 -4.82 -6.57 -28.48
N LEU A 232 -4.22 -5.43 -28.82
CA LEU A 232 -3.04 -5.37 -29.68
C LEU A 232 -1.78 -5.94 -28.99
N SER A 233 -1.53 -5.58 -27.73
CA SER A 233 -0.36 -6.07 -26.99
C SER A 233 -0.43 -7.55 -26.65
N SER A 234 -1.65 -8.09 -26.49
CA SER A 234 -1.89 -9.53 -26.31
C SER A 234 -1.92 -10.30 -27.63
N GLY A 235 -1.81 -9.63 -28.79
CA GLY A 235 -1.82 -10.26 -30.11
C GLY A 235 -3.18 -10.80 -30.54
N LYS A 236 -4.28 -10.49 -29.83
CA LYS A 236 -5.63 -10.93 -30.18
C LYS A 236 -6.25 -10.09 -31.31
N LEU A 237 -5.81 -8.84 -31.44
CA LEU A 237 -6.10 -7.96 -32.57
C LEU A 237 -4.79 -7.60 -33.29
N GLU A 238 -4.86 -7.40 -34.60
CA GLU A 238 -3.77 -6.87 -35.40
C GLU A 238 -4.19 -5.63 -36.20
N MET A 239 -3.20 -4.82 -36.59
CA MET A 239 -3.39 -3.65 -37.44
C MET A 239 -3.25 -4.04 -38.91
N MET A 240 -4.17 -3.57 -39.75
CA MET A 240 -4.11 -3.77 -41.19
C MET A 240 -2.90 -3.05 -41.83
N PHE A 241 -2.47 -1.92 -41.25
CA PHE A 241 -1.27 -1.19 -41.67
C PHE A 241 -0.31 -0.99 -40.49
N PRO A 242 0.50 -2.00 -40.12
CA PRO A 242 1.42 -1.92 -38.97
C PRO A 242 2.46 -0.80 -39.11
N ASP A 243 3.01 -0.61 -40.32
CA ASP A 243 4.05 0.38 -40.60
C ASP A 243 3.54 1.84 -40.56
N LYS A 244 2.21 2.02 -40.61
CA LYS A 244 1.56 3.34 -40.60
C LYS A 244 0.44 3.36 -39.56
N PRO A 245 0.76 3.29 -38.25
CA PRO A 245 -0.23 3.13 -37.19
C PRO A 245 -1.20 4.31 -37.09
N LYS A 246 -0.79 5.50 -37.57
CA LYS A 246 -1.62 6.73 -37.60
C LYS A 246 -2.39 6.93 -38.92
N SER A 247 -2.45 5.93 -39.80
CA SER A 247 -3.17 6.03 -41.06
C SER A 247 -4.66 6.31 -40.84
N LYS A 248 -5.23 7.25 -41.60
CA LYS A 248 -6.69 7.51 -41.60
C LYS A 248 -7.51 6.30 -42.07
N LYS A 249 -6.88 5.38 -42.80
CA LYS A 249 -7.49 4.14 -43.30
C LYS A 249 -7.20 2.93 -42.38
N GLN A 250 -6.69 3.15 -41.17
CA GLN A 250 -6.33 2.06 -40.27
C GLN A 250 -7.57 1.25 -39.88
N LYS A 251 -7.44 -0.07 -39.97
CA LYS A 251 -8.43 -1.05 -39.55
C LYS A 251 -7.79 -2.12 -38.69
N TYR A 252 -8.60 -2.80 -37.92
CA TYR A 252 -8.20 -3.82 -36.96
C TYR A 252 -9.00 -5.08 -37.23
N THR A 253 -8.33 -6.23 -37.14
CA THR A 253 -8.94 -7.54 -37.36
C THR A 253 -8.49 -8.49 -36.25
N THR A 254 -9.35 -9.45 -35.91
CA THR A 254 -9.06 -10.49 -34.92
C THR A 254 -8.10 -11.50 -35.49
N VAL A 255 -7.09 -11.84 -34.69
CA VAL A 255 -6.12 -12.87 -35.02
C VAL A 255 -6.67 -14.20 -34.51
N HIS A 256 -7.07 -15.08 -35.42
CA HIS A 256 -7.38 -16.45 -35.07
C HIS A 256 -6.06 -17.23 -34.99
N SER A 257 -5.62 -17.56 -33.77
CA SER A 257 -4.57 -18.57 -33.59
C SER A 257 -5.05 -19.87 -34.25
N LYS A 258 -4.31 -20.35 -35.25
CA LYS A 258 -4.46 -21.70 -35.80
C LYS A 258 -4.03 -22.74 -34.78
#